data_AF-A0A3B9JD08-F1
#
_entry.id   AF-A0A3B9JD08-F1
#
_cell.length_a   1.000
_cell.length_b   1.000
_cell.length_c   1.000
_cell.angle_alpha   90.00
_cell.angle_beta   90.00
_cell.angle_gamma   90.00
#
_symmetry.space_group_name_H-M   'P 1'
#
loop_
_entity.id
_entity.type
_entity.pdbx_description
1 polymer ?
#
loop_
_entity_poly.entity_id
_entity_poly.type
_entity_poly.pdbx_seq_one_letter_code
_entity_poly.pdbx_strand_id
1 'polypeptide(L)'
;MANATLSTKGLDKYLEQVAEVEALFPENVGESLLDGADVVLGEMQEIVRQRTGNLHDHLKIKGPTNEGTFIFVEIGLIQDSTNEETRRYGMVIEFGSSSVRPESYIRAGTEKSKAAWRKAVISALQSKTGLEFK
;
A
#
# COMPACT_ATOMS: atom_id res chain seq x y z
N MET A 1 -15.98 1.89 53.00
CA MET A 1 -15.31 2.04 51.68
C MET A 1 -15.57 0.75 50.92
N ALA A 2 -16.15 0.84 49.73
CA ALA A 2 -16.34 -0.33 48.88
C ALA A 2 -15.10 -0.47 48.00
N ASN A 3 -14.37 -1.58 48.17
CA ASN A 3 -13.21 -1.90 47.36
C ASN A 3 -13.61 -3.06 46.43
N ALA A 4 -13.38 -2.90 45.12
CA ALA A 4 -13.56 -3.97 44.15
C ALA A 4 -12.19 -4.52 43.76
N THR A 5 -11.99 -5.82 43.95
CA THR A 5 -10.80 -6.53 43.48
C THR A 5 -11.13 -7.17 42.13
N LEU A 6 -10.67 -6.54 41.04
CA LEU A 6 -10.71 -7.15 39.70
C LEU A 6 -9.55 -8.13 39.55
N SER A 7 -9.85 -9.36 39.13
CA SER A 7 -8.86 -10.41 38.90
C SER A 7 -8.85 -10.81 37.43
N THR A 8 -7.67 -11.03 36.87
CA THR A 8 -7.47 -11.49 35.48
C THR A 8 -7.57 -13.01 35.33
N LYS A 9 -7.87 -13.74 36.41
CA LYS A 9 -7.91 -15.20 36.41
C LYS A 9 -8.99 -15.70 35.44
N GLY A 10 -8.58 -16.40 34.37
CA GLY A 10 -9.48 -16.87 33.31
C GLY A 10 -9.59 -15.95 32.09
N LEU A 11 -9.01 -14.74 32.14
CA LEU A 11 -8.76 -13.89 30.97
C LEU A 11 -7.48 -14.29 30.24
N ASP A 12 -6.64 -15.16 30.80
CA ASP A 12 -5.33 -15.53 30.25
C ASP A 12 -5.44 -16.03 28.81
N LYS A 13 -6.41 -16.91 28.53
CA LYS A 13 -6.70 -17.40 27.16
C LYS A 13 -7.20 -16.30 26.22
N TYR A 14 -7.95 -15.34 26.74
CA TYR A 14 -8.42 -14.20 25.95
C TYR A 14 -7.27 -13.24 25.65
N LEU A 15 -6.36 -13.00 26.60
CA LEU A 15 -5.18 -12.18 26.42
C LEU A 15 -4.17 -12.84 25.47
N GLU A 16 -4.02 -14.16 25.51
CA GLU A 16 -3.23 -14.93 24.54
C GLU A 16 -3.80 -14.81 23.13
N GLN A 17 -5.13 -14.94 22.96
CA GLN A 17 -5.78 -14.75 21.65
C GLN A 17 -5.66 -13.31 21.15
N VAL A 18 -5.78 -12.31 22.02
CA VAL A 18 -5.58 -10.91 21.66
C VAL A 18 -4.14 -10.66 21.24
N ALA A 19 -3.17 -11.21 21.97
CA ALA A 19 -1.75 -11.11 21.64
C ALA A 19 -1.41 -11.83 20.32
N GLU A 20 -2.06 -12.95 20.02
CA GLU A 20 -1.87 -13.69 18.77
C GLU A 20 -2.45 -12.92 17.58
N VAL A 21 -3.62 -12.31 17.74
CA VAL A 21 -4.21 -11.39 16.73
C VAL A 21 -3.32 -10.16 16.54
N GLU A 22 -2.80 -9.58 17.62
CA GLU A 22 -1.89 -8.43 17.59
C GLU A 22 -0.55 -8.78 16.91
N ALA A 23 -0.04 -10.00 17.12
CA ALA A 23 1.19 -10.48 16.47
C ALA A 23 1.02 -10.72 14.97
N LEU A 24 -0.15 -11.23 14.54
CA LEU A 24 -0.44 -11.50 13.13
C LEU A 24 -0.92 -10.25 12.37
N PHE A 25 -1.38 -9.21 13.08
CA PHE A 25 -1.93 -8.00 12.46
C PHE A 25 -0.95 -7.28 11.53
N PRO A 26 0.33 -7.06 11.91
CA PRO A 26 1.28 -6.35 11.06
C PRO A 26 1.55 -7.07 9.73
N GLU A 27 1.71 -8.39 9.76
CA GLU A 27 1.95 -9.21 8.56
C GLU A 27 0.73 -9.17 7.64
N ASN A 28 -0.46 -9.44 8.17
CA ASN A 28 -1.71 -9.42 7.42
C ASN A 28 -2.02 -8.04 6.82
N VAL A 29 -1.74 -6.95 7.55
CA VAL A 29 -1.88 -5.58 7.05
C VAL A 29 -0.86 -5.31 5.95
N GLY A 30 0.40 -5.70 6.15
CA GLY A 30 1.45 -5.52 5.14
C GLY A 30 1.13 -6.22 3.82
N GLU A 31 0.71 -7.48 3.87
CA GLU A 31 0.32 -8.19 2.66
C GLU A 31 -0.97 -7.64 2.03
N SER A 32 -1.95 -7.21 2.84
CA SER A 32 -3.17 -6.61 2.29
C SER A 32 -2.88 -5.28 1.58
N LEU A 33 -1.89 -4.53 2.06
CA LEU A 33 -1.40 -3.33 1.39
C LEU A 33 -0.70 -3.65 0.07
N LEU A 34 0.05 -4.76 -0.03
CA LEU A 34 0.62 -5.24 -1.30
C LEU A 34 -0.49 -5.59 -2.31
N ASP A 35 -1.49 -6.36 -1.88
CA ASP A 35 -2.62 -6.74 -2.75
C ASP A 35 -3.34 -5.51 -3.30
N GLY A 36 -3.50 -4.47 -2.47
CA GLY A 36 -4.02 -3.18 -2.91
C GLY A 36 -3.06 -2.45 -3.85
N ALA A 37 -1.76 -2.49 -3.59
CA ALA A 37 -0.75 -1.79 -4.37
C ALA A 37 -0.71 -2.27 -5.83
N ASP A 38 -0.96 -3.56 -6.07
CA ASP A 38 -1.06 -4.12 -7.42
C ASP A 38 -2.16 -3.44 -8.26
N VAL A 39 -3.30 -3.11 -7.63
CA VAL A 39 -4.40 -2.39 -8.30
C VAL A 39 -3.94 -0.99 -8.73
N VAL A 40 -3.22 -0.29 -7.86
CA VAL A 40 -2.71 1.06 -8.16
C VAL A 40 -1.63 1.00 -9.24
N LEU A 41 -0.72 0.03 -9.15
CA LEU A 41 0.35 -0.16 -10.13
C LEU A 41 -0.22 -0.42 -11.53
N GLY A 42 -1.21 -1.31 -11.66
CA GLY A 42 -1.87 -1.60 -12.94
C GLY A 42 -2.49 -0.36 -13.55
N GLU A 43 -3.18 0.46 -12.74
CA GLU A 43 -3.79 1.71 -13.19
C GLU A 43 -2.75 2.75 -13.62
N MET A 44 -1.62 2.85 -12.90
CA MET A 44 -0.51 3.72 -13.32
C MET A 44 0.11 3.25 -14.65
N GLN A 45 0.28 1.94 -14.82
CA GLN A 45 0.82 1.33 -16.03
C GLN A 45 -0.09 1.53 -17.25
N GLU A 46 -1.41 1.50 -17.08
CA GLU A 46 -2.37 1.81 -18.15
C GLU A 46 -2.32 3.28 -18.60
N ILE A 47 -2.06 4.21 -17.68
CA ILE A 47 -2.05 5.65 -17.96
C ILE A 47 -0.73 6.09 -18.60
N VAL A 48 0.38 5.46 -18.24
CA VAL A 48 1.69 5.79 -18.81
C VAL A 48 1.70 5.53 -20.32
N ARG A 49 2.03 6.58 -21.09
CA ARG A 49 2.24 6.42 -22.53
C ARG A 49 3.42 5.50 -22.83
N GLN A 50 3.14 4.46 -23.60
CA GLN A 50 4.14 3.51 -24.04
C GLN A 50 4.80 4.01 -25.33
N ARG A 51 5.92 4.75 -25.18
CA ARG A 51 6.79 5.06 -26.32
C ARG A 51 7.87 3.99 -26.50
N THR A 52 8.55 3.62 -25.42
CA THR A 52 9.63 2.61 -25.41
C THR A 52 9.37 1.49 -24.42
N GLY A 53 8.25 1.51 -23.69
CA GLY A 53 7.98 0.61 -22.55
C GLY A 53 8.77 0.95 -21.27
N ASN A 54 9.87 1.70 -21.39
CA ASN A 54 10.81 1.93 -20.29
C ASN A 54 10.17 2.46 -19.00
N LEU A 55 9.25 3.45 -19.08
CA LEU A 55 8.59 3.97 -17.89
C LEU A 55 7.64 2.93 -17.28
N HIS A 56 6.85 2.26 -18.10
CA HIS A 56 5.91 1.21 -17.70
C HIS A 56 6.62 0.06 -16.94
N ASP A 57 7.76 -0.38 -17.47
CA ASP A 57 8.51 -1.53 -16.94
C ASP A 57 9.29 -1.21 -15.65
N HIS A 58 9.46 0.08 -15.34
CA HIS A 58 10.16 0.54 -14.14
C HIS A 58 9.22 1.07 -13.05
N LEU A 59 7.90 1.09 -13.28
CA LEU A 59 6.93 1.25 -12.20
C LEU A 59 6.92 -0.02 -11.36
N LYS A 60 7.14 0.13 -10.06
CA LYS A 60 7.29 -0.98 -9.13
C LYS A 60 6.56 -0.70 -7.82
N ILE A 61 6.39 -1.77 -7.05
CA ILE A 61 5.96 -1.74 -5.65
C ILE A 61 7.19 -2.07 -4.79
N LYS A 62 7.37 -1.37 -3.67
CA LYS A 62 8.36 -1.69 -2.62
C LYS A 62 7.66 -1.71 -1.27
N GLY A 63 8.01 -2.71 -0.46
CA GLY A 63 7.40 -2.96 0.84
C GLY A 63 6.83 -4.38 0.94
N PRO A 64 6.02 -4.65 1.97
CA PRO A 64 5.58 -3.72 3.01
C PRO A 64 6.73 -3.31 3.93
N THR A 65 6.82 -2.02 4.23
CA THR A 65 7.79 -1.47 5.19
C THR A 65 7.06 -1.17 6.49
N ASN A 66 7.61 -1.61 7.62
CA ASN A 66 7.10 -1.32 8.95
C ASN A 66 8.03 -0.32 9.65
N GLU A 67 7.49 0.86 9.97
CA GLU A 67 8.12 1.91 10.77
C GLU A 67 7.34 2.09 12.08
N GLY A 68 7.54 1.16 13.01
CA GLY A 68 6.93 1.19 14.34
C GLY A 68 5.43 0.90 14.30
N THR A 69 4.61 1.95 14.35
CA THR A 69 3.14 1.85 14.30
C THR A 69 2.57 2.05 12.90
N PHE A 70 3.43 2.31 11.91
CA PHE A 70 3.03 2.60 10.55
C PHE A 70 3.54 1.53 9.59
N ILE A 71 2.62 0.95 8.80
CA ILE A 71 2.95 -0.01 7.74
C ILE A 71 2.54 0.60 6.41
N PHE A 72 3.46 0.63 5.45
CA PHE A 72 3.23 1.25 4.16
C PHE A 72 3.89 0.49 3.02
N VAL A 73 3.45 0.83 1.81
CA VAL A 73 3.97 0.35 0.54
C VAL A 73 4.24 1.57 -0.33
N GLU A 74 5.35 1.55 -1.05
CA GLU A 74 5.71 2.58 -2.04
C GLU A 74 5.36 2.06 -3.43
N ILE A 75 4.78 2.92 -4.27
CA ILE A 75 4.34 2.55 -5.63
C ILE A 75 4.80 3.64 -6.59
N GLY A 76 5.46 3.26 -7.68
CA GLY A 76 5.88 4.16 -8.75
C GLY A 76 7.34 3.98 -9.14
N LEU A 77 8.02 5.08 -9.47
CA LEU A 77 9.45 5.07 -9.80
C LEU A 77 10.31 5.08 -8.53
N ILE A 78 10.79 3.90 -8.15
CA ILE A 78 11.51 3.70 -6.89
C ILE A 78 12.99 3.97 -7.11
N GLN A 79 13.52 4.95 -6.34
CA GLN A 79 14.82 5.58 -6.56
C GLN A 79 15.99 4.57 -6.61
N ASP A 80 15.93 3.54 -5.78
CA ASP A 80 16.97 2.51 -5.65
C ASP A 80 17.01 1.54 -6.84
N SER A 81 15.97 1.51 -7.66
CA SER A 81 15.77 0.50 -8.71
C SER A 81 15.55 1.08 -10.11
N THR A 82 15.71 2.40 -10.23
CA THR A 82 15.40 3.18 -11.45
C THR A 82 16.62 3.99 -11.87
N ASN A 83 17.07 3.76 -13.11
CA ASN A 83 18.17 4.54 -13.68
C ASN A 83 17.80 6.03 -13.80
N GLU A 84 18.82 6.89 -13.90
CA GLU A 84 18.60 8.34 -13.89
C GLU A 84 17.77 8.83 -15.09
N GLU A 85 17.95 8.21 -16.25
CA GLU A 85 17.22 8.54 -17.48
C GLU A 85 15.71 8.32 -17.33
N THR A 86 15.32 7.16 -16.81
CA THR A 86 13.92 6.81 -16.56
C THR A 86 13.29 7.76 -15.54
N ARG A 87 14.05 8.14 -14.52
CA ARG A 87 13.61 9.10 -13.51
C ARG A 87 13.35 10.48 -14.11
N ARG A 88 14.28 10.99 -14.92
CA ARG A 88 14.09 12.26 -15.63
C ARG A 88 12.89 12.20 -16.55
N TYR A 89 12.75 11.11 -17.30
CA TYR A 89 11.62 10.93 -18.21
C TYR A 89 10.28 10.88 -17.47
N GLY A 90 10.17 10.10 -16.40
CA GLY A 90 8.97 10.03 -15.57
C GLY A 90 8.61 11.37 -14.93
N MET A 91 9.61 12.17 -14.52
CA MET A 91 9.38 13.51 -13.99
C MET A 91 8.89 14.49 -15.06
N VAL A 92 9.48 14.46 -16.26
CA VAL A 92 9.05 15.27 -17.40
C VAL A 92 7.63 14.91 -17.83
N ILE A 93 7.26 13.63 -17.76
CA ILE A 93 5.88 13.21 -18.00
C ILE A 93 4.97 13.77 -16.90
N GLU A 94 5.24 13.49 -15.62
CA GLU A 94 4.32 13.87 -14.52
C GLU A 94 4.11 15.40 -14.43
N PHE A 95 5.18 16.19 -14.60
CA PHE A 95 5.17 17.63 -14.32
C PHE A 95 5.38 18.53 -15.54
N GLY A 96 5.72 17.96 -16.69
CA GLY A 96 6.01 18.70 -17.92
C GLY A 96 7.41 19.34 -17.93
N SER A 97 7.70 20.03 -19.03
CA SER A 97 8.90 20.86 -19.21
C SER A 97 8.55 22.06 -20.10
N SER A 98 9.53 22.92 -20.40
CA SER A 98 9.32 24.07 -21.30
C SER A 98 8.82 23.68 -22.70
N SER A 99 9.06 22.46 -23.14
CA SER A 99 8.70 21.96 -24.48
C SER A 99 7.71 20.78 -24.47
N VAL A 100 7.35 20.25 -23.30
CA VAL A 100 6.49 19.06 -23.14
C VAL A 100 5.41 19.35 -22.11
N ARG A 101 4.14 19.13 -22.47
CA ARG A 101 3.03 19.31 -21.51
C ARG A 101 3.06 18.20 -20.45
N PRO A 102 2.68 18.52 -19.19
CA PRO A 102 2.51 17.50 -18.16
C PRO A 102 1.41 16.50 -18.54
N GLU A 103 1.64 15.25 -18.20
CA GLU A 103 0.73 14.12 -18.26
C GLU A 103 0.84 13.37 -16.94
N SER A 104 -0.10 13.64 -16.05
CA SER A 104 -0.06 13.06 -14.71
C SER A 104 -0.49 11.60 -14.77
N TYR A 105 0.42 10.69 -14.44
CA TYR A 105 0.15 9.24 -14.36
C TYR A 105 0.15 8.77 -12.90
N ILE A 106 0.97 9.38 -12.05
CA ILE A 106 1.01 9.03 -10.62
C ILE A 106 -0.29 9.49 -9.97
N ARG A 107 -0.61 10.78 -10.07
CA ARG A 107 -1.82 11.32 -9.44
C ARG A 107 -3.08 10.79 -10.12
N ALA A 108 -3.11 10.69 -11.44
CA ALA A 108 -4.28 10.15 -12.14
C ALA A 108 -4.51 8.67 -11.80
N GLY A 109 -3.46 7.85 -11.78
CA GLY A 109 -3.56 6.42 -11.41
C GLY A 109 -4.00 6.25 -9.96
N THR A 110 -3.47 7.05 -9.04
CA THR A 110 -3.85 7.01 -7.62
C THR A 110 -5.31 7.42 -7.41
N GLU A 111 -5.76 8.53 -8.02
CA GLU A 111 -7.14 9.01 -7.85
C GLU A 111 -8.16 8.07 -8.51
N LYS A 112 -7.84 7.54 -9.70
CA LYS A 112 -8.70 6.57 -10.40
C LYS A 112 -8.83 5.27 -9.60
N SER A 113 -7.72 4.78 -9.04
CA SER A 113 -7.68 3.49 -8.33
C SER A 113 -8.14 3.57 -6.88
N LYS A 114 -8.25 4.76 -6.26
CA LYS A 114 -8.51 4.96 -4.83
C LYS A 114 -9.62 4.08 -4.22
N ALA A 115 -10.78 4.03 -4.89
CA ALA A 115 -11.91 3.23 -4.40
C ALA A 115 -11.66 1.72 -4.54
N ALA A 116 -11.08 1.31 -5.67
CA ALA A 116 -10.73 -0.09 -5.94
C ALA A 116 -9.60 -0.58 -5.01
N TRP A 117 -8.58 0.24 -4.81
CA TRP A 117 -7.50 0.03 -3.83
C TRP A 117 -8.07 -0.19 -2.43
N ARG A 118 -8.89 0.74 -1.93
CA ARG A 118 -9.50 0.61 -0.60
C ARG A 118 -10.31 -0.68 -0.47
N LYS A 119 -11.08 -1.03 -1.49
CA LYS A 119 -11.84 -2.28 -1.51
C LYS A 119 -10.93 -3.50 -1.48
N ALA A 120 -9.87 -3.52 -2.30
CA ALA A 120 -8.92 -4.62 -2.37
C ALA A 120 -8.22 -4.85 -1.02
N VAL A 121 -7.71 -3.78 -0.39
CA VAL A 121 -7.07 -3.85 0.93
C VAL A 121 -8.03 -4.39 1.99
N ILE A 122 -9.27 -3.86 2.04
CA ILE A 122 -10.27 -4.32 3.01
C ILE A 122 -10.60 -5.79 2.77
N SER A 123 -10.89 -6.19 1.54
CA SER A 123 -11.22 -7.58 1.21
C SER A 123 -10.08 -8.55 1.52
N ALA A 124 -8.83 -8.16 1.23
CA ALA A 124 -7.65 -8.95 1.57
C ALA A 124 -7.51 -9.09 3.10
N LEU A 125 -7.69 -7.99 3.84
CA LEU A 125 -7.58 -8.01 5.29
C LEU A 125 -8.66 -8.86 5.94
N GLN A 126 -9.91 -8.78 5.47
CA GLN A 126 -11.02 -9.64 5.91
C GLN A 126 -10.72 -11.11 5.65
N SER A 127 -10.21 -11.44 4.46
CA SER A 127 -9.86 -12.81 4.10
C SER A 127 -8.75 -13.39 4.97
N LYS A 128 -7.79 -12.57 5.40
CA LYS A 128 -6.62 -13.01 6.17
C LYS A 128 -6.87 -13.05 7.68
N THR A 129 -7.70 -12.13 8.20
CA THR A 129 -7.96 -12.01 9.64
C THR A 129 -9.28 -12.61 10.08
N GLY A 130 -10.21 -12.90 9.15
CA GLY A 130 -11.57 -13.32 9.46
C GLY A 130 -12.44 -12.23 10.10
N LEU A 131 -11.96 -10.99 10.17
CA LEU A 131 -12.69 -9.85 10.73
C LEU A 131 -13.71 -9.33 9.71
N GLU A 132 -14.92 -8.99 10.16
CA GLU A 132 -15.89 -8.25 9.36
C GLU A 132 -15.83 -6.76 9.69
N PHE A 133 -15.46 -5.95 8.70
CA PHE A 133 -15.50 -4.49 8.81
C PHE A 133 -16.84 -4.00 8.26
N LYS A 134 -17.69 -3.46 9.14
CA LYS A 134 -18.98 -2.84 8.79
C LYS A 134 -18.81 -1.41 8.32
#